data_AF-A0A2H0BXE0-F1
#
_entry.id   AF-A0A2H0BXE0-F1
#
_cell.length_a   1.000
_cell.length_b   1.000
_cell.length_c   1.000
_cell.angle_alpha   90.00
_cell.angle_beta   90.00
_cell.angle_gamma   90.00
#
_symmetry.space_group_name_H-M   'P 1'
#
loop_
_entity.id
_entity.type
_entity.pdbx_description
1 polymer ?
#
loop_
_entity_poly.entity_id
_entity_poly.type
_entity_poly.pdbx_seq_one_letter_code
_entity_poly.pdbx_strand_id
1 'polypeptide(L)'
;MTMKKSKGRLLIGGGVVLALALIVFGNFKLEGAKDQYCLAQTHLQFPITTLMEGDKWDFYTGCFDKLSFRDSVKLLLVDQSAELKKSTEISKLLAVMEKNPNNDSQVYKEARQKFCLLTSRSAEEREQAVANIQKFLGLTDIPVEFLCSRFNGKPDDSGTDYSSPASEHYEAARFAFTVDPKTNYIVEVGEAERRWGTKEDGTRWFENMPEYDDTPTYTTHEAIKPVAEAFMIKHQDIFGVDITKMTYQFEGRKVGNFFVRWIDTSKPYTNDTVECGDVDQKREGAYQNDQGVWCLKSTYTRYPTVSMTIMQSGQVAVYDNDGWELEKL
;
A
#
# COMPACT_ATOMS: atom_id res chain seq x y z
N MET A 1 84.83 8.18 -4.10
CA MET A 1 83.89 8.86 -3.19
C MET A 1 82.47 8.58 -3.69
N THR A 2 81.78 7.65 -3.05
CA THR A 2 80.49 7.08 -3.49
C THR A 2 79.32 7.85 -2.87
N MET A 3 78.55 8.57 -3.67
CA MET A 3 77.27 9.15 -3.24
C MET A 3 76.14 8.14 -3.44
N LYS A 4 75.75 7.47 -2.35
CA LYS A 4 74.46 6.77 -2.23
C LYS A 4 73.47 7.77 -1.63
N LYS A 5 72.56 8.33 -2.43
CA LYS A 5 71.46 9.17 -1.92
C LYS A 5 70.09 8.62 -2.32
N SER A 6 69.38 8.13 -1.31
CA SER A 6 67.97 8.38 -1.02
C SER A 6 66.95 8.15 -2.16
N LYS A 7 66.60 6.89 -2.42
CA LYS A 7 65.33 6.53 -3.10
C LYS A 7 64.19 6.16 -2.14
N GLY A 8 64.43 6.12 -0.82
CA GLY A 8 63.45 5.64 0.18
C GLY A 8 62.47 6.66 0.76
N ARG A 9 62.71 7.97 0.62
CA ARG A 9 61.83 9.01 1.20
C ARG A 9 60.69 9.49 0.29
N LEU A 10 60.78 9.25 -1.02
CA LEU A 10 59.71 9.65 -1.96
C LEU A 10 58.50 8.70 -1.95
N LEU A 11 58.72 7.40 -1.67
CA LEU A 11 57.66 6.39 -1.66
C LEU A 11 56.76 6.48 -0.42
N ILE A 12 57.32 6.87 0.73
CA ILE A 12 56.56 7.00 1.99
C ILE A 12 55.70 8.28 1.97
N GLY A 13 56.24 9.40 1.46
CA GLY A 13 55.48 10.65 1.31
C GLY A 13 54.34 10.54 0.30
N GLY A 14 54.57 9.87 -0.84
CA GLY A 14 53.53 9.64 -1.85
C GLY A 14 52.38 8.76 -1.34
N GLY A 15 52.70 7.69 -0.59
CA GLY A 15 51.69 6.79 0.00
C GLY A 15 50.82 7.48 1.06
N VAL A 16 51.39 8.33 1.90
CA VAL A 16 50.64 9.08 2.94
C VAL A 16 49.72 10.14 2.32
N VAL A 17 50.17 10.85 1.28
CA VAL A 17 49.33 11.82 0.57
C VAL A 17 48.19 11.11 -0.17
N LEU A 18 48.45 9.96 -0.79
CA LEU A 18 47.41 9.16 -1.43
C LEU A 18 46.37 8.65 -0.42
N ALA A 19 46.83 8.16 0.75
CA ALA A 19 45.96 7.70 1.82
C ALA A 19 45.09 8.83 2.40
N LEU A 20 45.67 10.01 2.63
CA LEU A 20 44.92 11.18 3.08
C LEU A 20 43.91 11.66 2.04
N ALA A 21 44.28 11.68 0.76
CA ALA A 21 43.36 12.03 -0.32
C ALA A 21 42.19 11.04 -0.43
N LEU A 22 42.45 9.74 -0.25
CA LEU A 22 41.41 8.71 -0.23
C LEU A 22 40.48 8.82 0.99
N ILE A 23 41.02 9.17 2.17
CA ILE A 23 40.21 9.41 3.38
C ILE A 23 39.33 10.64 3.20
N VAL A 24 39.89 11.74 2.69
CA VAL A 24 39.13 12.98 2.45
C VAL A 24 38.06 12.75 1.39
N PHE A 25 38.40 12.12 0.26
CA PHE A 25 37.44 11.81 -0.79
C PHE A 25 36.36 10.82 -0.34
N GLY A 26 36.73 9.85 0.50
CA GLY A 26 35.79 8.93 1.14
C GLY A 26 34.81 9.64 2.07
N ASN A 27 35.30 10.57 2.90
CA ASN A 27 34.45 11.37 3.80
C ASN A 27 33.48 12.27 3.03
N PHE A 28 33.93 12.96 1.98
CA PHE A 28 33.04 13.78 1.15
C PHE A 28 31.94 12.95 0.47
N LYS A 29 32.26 11.74 0.02
CA LYS A 29 31.25 10.83 -0.55
C LYS A 29 30.24 10.37 0.50
N LEU A 30 30.71 10.06 1.71
CA LEU A 30 29.83 9.68 2.82
C LEU A 30 28.88 10.80 3.20
N GLU A 31 29.38 12.02 3.38
CA GLU A 31 28.55 13.19 3.69
C GLU A 31 27.53 13.48 2.58
N GLY A 32 27.95 13.40 1.31
CA GLY A 32 27.04 13.56 0.17
C GLY A 32 25.93 12.51 0.12
N ALA A 33 26.22 11.26 0.47
CA ALA A 33 25.20 10.20 0.54
C ALA A 33 24.21 10.42 1.70
N LYS A 34 24.70 10.86 2.88
CA LYS A 34 23.84 11.24 4.01
C LYS A 34 22.92 12.40 3.66
N ASP A 35 23.47 13.44 3.03
CA ASP A 35 22.75 14.63 2.62
C ASP A 35 21.60 14.28 1.66
N GLN A 36 21.91 13.55 0.59
CA GLN A 36 20.91 13.12 -0.39
C GLN A 36 19.81 12.28 0.23
N TYR A 37 20.16 11.33 1.11
CA TYR A 37 19.19 10.54 1.84
C TYR A 37 18.28 11.40 2.72
N CYS A 38 18.84 12.27 3.56
CA CYS A 38 18.03 13.07 4.48
C CYS A 38 17.19 14.12 3.76
N LEU A 39 17.68 14.71 2.66
CA LEU A 39 16.86 15.55 1.79
C LEU A 39 15.69 14.76 1.18
N ALA A 40 15.93 13.52 0.74
CA ALA A 40 14.87 12.66 0.20
C ALA A 40 13.78 12.40 1.24
N GLN A 41 14.16 12.01 2.46
CA GLN A 41 13.21 11.82 3.56
C GLN A 41 12.45 13.11 3.90
N THR A 42 13.14 14.24 3.91
CA THR A 42 12.52 15.55 4.20
C THR A 42 11.49 15.93 3.14
N HIS A 43 11.73 15.61 1.86
CA HIS A 43 10.78 15.86 0.79
C HIS A 43 9.53 14.98 0.90
N LEU A 44 9.66 13.72 1.34
CA LEU A 44 8.50 12.87 1.57
C LEU A 44 7.67 13.34 2.77
N GLN A 45 8.30 14.02 3.73
CA GLN A 45 7.67 14.49 4.95
C GLN A 45 6.98 15.86 4.80
N PHE A 46 7.59 16.79 4.07
CA PHE A 46 7.10 18.17 3.96
C PHE A 46 6.81 18.52 2.50
N PRO A 47 5.73 19.29 2.23
CA PRO A 47 5.48 19.81 0.89
C PRO A 47 6.74 20.46 0.32
N ILE A 48 6.98 20.21 -0.97
CA ILE A 48 8.15 20.79 -1.65
C ILE A 48 8.06 22.32 -1.74
N THR A 49 6.85 22.86 -1.64
CA THR A 49 6.55 24.30 -1.59
C THR A 49 6.90 24.95 -0.26
N THR A 50 7.02 24.18 0.82
CA THR A 50 7.42 24.68 2.15
C THR A 50 8.90 25.06 2.13
N LEU A 51 9.21 26.30 2.55
CA LEU A 51 10.58 26.77 2.72
C LEU A 51 11.34 25.88 3.72
N MET A 52 12.65 25.78 3.54
CA MET A 52 13.52 24.97 4.40
C MET A 52 13.83 25.72 5.70
N GLU A 53 12.82 25.88 6.55
CA GLU A 53 12.88 26.62 7.82
C GLU A 53 12.11 25.89 8.93
N GLY A 54 12.41 26.20 10.20
CA GLY A 54 11.73 25.63 11.38
C GLY A 54 11.73 24.10 11.37
N ASP A 55 10.55 23.51 11.59
CA ASP A 55 10.34 22.05 11.69
C ASP A 55 10.93 21.26 10.52
N LYS A 56 10.93 21.83 9.30
CA LYS A 56 11.50 21.16 8.11
C LYS A 56 13.02 21.06 8.19
N TRP A 57 13.67 22.11 8.69
CA TRP A 57 15.11 22.12 8.91
C TRP A 57 15.50 21.25 10.12
N ASP A 58 14.69 21.29 11.19
CA ASP A 58 14.89 20.46 12.38
C ASP A 58 14.75 18.96 12.06
N PHE A 59 13.82 18.59 11.17
CA PHE A 59 13.70 17.22 10.68
C PHE A 59 14.92 16.78 9.87
N TYR A 60 15.37 17.61 8.92
CA TYR A 60 16.54 17.31 8.09
C TYR A 60 17.81 17.17 8.94
N THR A 61 18.08 18.12 9.83
CA THR A 61 19.26 18.10 10.72
C THR A 61 19.18 16.92 11.68
N GLY A 62 18.00 16.67 12.26
CA GLY A 62 17.74 15.50 13.09
C GLY A 62 17.98 14.17 12.38
N CYS A 63 17.61 14.05 11.09
CA CYS A 63 17.97 12.90 10.26
C CYS A 63 19.49 12.78 10.10
N PHE A 64 20.13 13.89 9.71
CA PHE A 64 21.55 13.90 9.38
C PHE A 64 22.42 13.53 10.59
N ASP A 65 22.08 14.04 11.77
CA ASP A 65 22.82 13.81 13.02
C ASP A 65 22.62 12.40 13.59
N LYS A 66 21.47 11.77 13.34
CA LYS A 66 21.17 10.40 13.79
C LYS A 66 21.90 9.32 12.98
N LEU A 67 22.29 9.61 11.74
CA LEU A 67 22.94 8.63 10.87
C LEU A 67 24.38 8.35 11.32
N SER A 68 24.64 7.11 11.73
CA SER A 68 25.98 6.67 12.14
C SER A 68 26.92 6.53 10.94
N PHE A 69 28.22 6.39 11.20
CA PHE A 69 29.20 6.06 10.16
C PHE A 69 28.85 4.75 9.43
N ARG A 70 28.34 3.75 10.15
CA ARG A 70 27.91 2.47 9.56
C ARG A 70 26.74 2.64 8.60
N ASP A 71 25.79 3.51 8.94
CA ASP A 71 24.64 3.80 8.07
C ASP A 71 25.09 4.56 6.83
N SER A 72 26.00 5.51 7.00
CA SER A 72 26.60 6.28 5.89
C SER A 72 27.31 5.37 4.87
N VAL A 73 28.04 4.35 5.37
CA VAL A 73 28.68 3.35 4.50
C VAL A 73 27.65 2.50 3.76
N LYS A 74 26.52 2.14 4.39
CA LYS A 74 25.42 1.45 3.70
C LYS A 74 24.78 2.32 2.63
N LEU A 75 24.56 3.61 2.91
CA LEU A 75 23.94 4.54 1.97
C LEU A 75 24.79 4.71 0.70
N LEU A 76 26.12 4.60 0.79
CA LEU A 76 27.01 4.59 -0.39
C LEU A 76 26.81 3.40 -1.33
N LEU A 77 26.26 2.29 -0.83
CA LEU A 77 25.97 1.11 -1.64
C LEU A 77 24.65 1.23 -2.40
N VAL A 78 23.86 2.26 -2.12
CA VAL A 78 22.56 2.55 -2.72
C VAL A 78 22.67 3.84 -3.54
N ASP A 79 21.94 3.94 -4.66
CA ASP A 79 21.92 5.15 -5.48
C ASP A 79 21.04 6.24 -4.82
N GLN A 80 21.62 6.97 -3.87
CA GLN A 80 20.93 8.06 -3.16
C GLN A 80 20.51 9.21 -4.09
N SER A 81 21.17 9.37 -5.23
CA SER A 81 20.79 10.37 -6.23
C SER A 81 19.48 9.99 -6.91
N ALA A 82 19.29 8.71 -7.22
CA ALA A 82 18.01 8.20 -7.72
C ALA A 82 16.89 8.33 -6.68
N GLU A 83 17.16 8.00 -5.42
CA GLU A 83 16.18 8.15 -4.32
C GLU A 83 15.78 9.61 -4.08
N LEU A 84 16.74 10.54 -4.08
CA LEU A 84 16.46 11.96 -3.96
C LEU A 84 15.63 12.47 -5.14
N LYS A 85 15.95 12.05 -6.37
CA LYS A 85 15.15 12.42 -7.55
C LYS A 85 13.73 11.89 -7.47
N LYS A 86 13.57 10.62 -7.06
CA LYS A 86 12.27 9.96 -6.90
C LYS A 86 11.42 10.69 -5.86
N SER A 87 11.95 10.87 -4.65
CA SER A 87 11.25 11.59 -3.57
C SER A 87 10.88 13.02 -3.96
N THR A 88 11.80 13.76 -4.57
CA THR A 88 11.53 15.12 -5.07
C THR A 88 10.37 15.13 -6.06
N GLU A 89 10.31 14.17 -6.98
CA GLU A 89 9.23 14.08 -7.96
C GLU A 89 7.90 13.69 -7.31
N ILE A 90 7.91 12.74 -6.36
CA ILE A 90 6.73 12.40 -5.55
C ILE A 90 6.17 13.66 -4.87
N SER A 91 7.02 14.44 -4.19
CA SER A 91 6.59 15.65 -3.47
C SER A 91 6.04 16.73 -4.39
N LYS A 92 6.58 16.86 -5.62
CA LYS A 92 6.01 17.77 -6.63
C LYS A 92 4.62 17.32 -7.06
N LEU A 93 4.43 16.03 -7.33
CA LEU A 93 3.15 15.48 -7.75
C LEU A 93 2.09 15.63 -6.66
N LEU A 94 2.47 15.39 -5.39
CA LEU A 94 1.62 15.65 -4.22
C LEU A 94 1.20 17.13 -4.14
N ALA A 95 2.14 18.07 -4.27
CA ALA A 95 1.83 19.50 -4.26
C ALA A 95 0.91 19.94 -5.42
N VAL A 96 1.04 19.31 -6.60
CA VAL A 96 0.12 19.54 -7.73
C VAL A 96 -1.29 19.06 -7.40
N MET A 97 -1.42 17.86 -6.82
CA MET A 97 -2.72 17.30 -6.42
C MET A 97 -3.37 18.12 -5.30
N GLU A 98 -2.60 18.58 -4.32
CA GLU A 98 -3.07 19.44 -3.22
C GLU A 98 -3.58 20.79 -3.73
N LYS A 99 -2.86 21.41 -4.68
CA LYS A 99 -3.27 22.69 -5.29
C LYS A 99 -4.50 22.54 -6.19
N ASN A 100 -4.78 21.33 -6.69
CA ASN A 100 -5.90 21.03 -7.59
C ASN A 100 -6.79 19.94 -6.98
N PRO A 101 -7.51 20.21 -5.88
CA PRO A 101 -8.24 19.19 -5.13
C PRO A 101 -9.42 18.58 -5.90
N ASN A 102 -9.81 19.16 -7.05
CA ASN A 102 -10.79 18.58 -7.94
C ASN A 102 -10.21 17.33 -8.63
N ASN A 103 -10.58 16.15 -8.11
CA ASN A 103 -10.16 14.85 -8.61
C ASN A 103 -10.60 14.57 -10.06
N ASP A 104 -11.59 15.32 -10.57
CA ASP A 104 -12.05 15.20 -11.95
C ASP A 104 -11.22 15.99 -12.96
N SER A 105 -10.40 16.93 -12.49
CA SER A 105 -9.56 17.75 -13.36
C SER A 105 -8.47 16.91 -14.04
N GLN A 106 -8.18 17.22 -15.31
CA GLN A 106 -7.11 16.56 -16.06
C GLN A 106 -5.76 16.67 -15.36
N VAL A 107 -5.47 17.84 -14.77
CA VAL A 107 -4.24 18.10 -14.02
C VAL A 107 -4.09 17.16 -12.83
N TYR A 108 -5.15 16.95 -12.05
CA TYR A 108 -5.13 16.00 -10.94
C TYR A 108 -4.95 14.57 -11.44
N LYS A 109 -5.71 14.16 -12.46
CA LYS A 109 -5.66 12.80 -13.03
C LYS A 109 -4.27 12.43 -13.55
N GLU A 110 -3.62 13.32 -14.28
CA GLU A 110 -2.26 13.11 -14.79
C GLU A 110 -1.21 13.06 -13.67
N ALA A 111 -1.32 13.96 -12.68
CA ALA A 111 -0.43 13.98 -11.53
C ALA A 111 -0.58 12.70 -10.70
N ARG A 112 -1.82 12.26 -10.47
CA ARG A 112 -2.15 11.02 -9.76
C ARG A 112 -1.62 9.80 -10.49
N GLN A 113 -1.81 9.71 -11.81
CA GLN A 113 -1.30 8.58 -12.60
C GLN A 113 0.23 8.47 -12.51
N LYS A 114 0.95 9.58 -12.67
CA LYS A 114 2.41 9.60 -12.53
C LYS A 114 2.85 9.20 -11.13
N PHE A 115 2.16 9.71 -10.10
CA PHE A 115 2.43 9.34 -8.71
C PHE A 115 2.26 7.83 -8.49
N CYS A 116 1.16 7.26 -8.99
CA CYS A 116 0.85 5.84 -8.84
C CYS A 116 1.91 4.97 -9.52
N LEU A 117 2.33 5.31 -10.74
CA LEU A 117 3.40 4.58 -11.43
C LEU A 117 4.74 4.69 -10.69
N LEU A 118 5.10 5.89 -10.22
CA LEU A 118 6.37 6.14 -9.53
C LEU A 118 6.47 5.43 -8.17
N THR A 119 5.34 5.23 -7.50
CA THR A 119 5.26 4.60 -6.17
C THR A 119 4.84 3.12 -6.23
N SER A 120 4.62 2.58 -7.43
CA SER A 120 4.32 1.16 -7.62
C SER A 120 5.53 0.26 -7.32
N ARG A 121 5.24 -0.97 -6.88
CA ARG A 121 6.22 -2.06 -6.92
C ARG A 121 6.65 -2.35 -8.36
N SER A 122 7.80 -3.01 -8.51
CA SER A 122 8.30 -3.36 -9.85
C SER A 122 7.28 -4.22 -10.61
N ALA A 123 7.38 -4.25 -11.94
CA ALA A 123 6.48 -5.08 -12.74
C ALA A 123 6.61 -6.56 -12.34
N GLU A 124 7.84 -7.02 -12.11
CA GLU A 124 8.19 -8.39 -11.69
C GLU A 124 7.55 -8.73 -10.34
N GLU A 125 7.57 -7.80 -9.38
CA GLU A 125 6.95 -8.00 -8.07
C GLU A 125 5.41 -8.09 -8.15
N ARG A 126 4.81 -7.49 -9.18
CA ARG A 126 3.35 -7.47 -9.42
C ARG A 126 2.86 -8.63 -10.30
N GLU A 127 3.74 -9.40 -10.93
CA GLU A 127 3.37 -10.52 -11.81
C GLU A 127 2.47 -11.53 -11.10
N GLN A 128 2.76 -11.86 -9.83
CA GLN A 128 1.94 -12.80 -9.08
C GLN A 128 0.53 -12.26 -8.79
N ALA A 129 0.40 -10.95 -8.52
CA ALA A 129 -0.90 -10.32 -8.34
C ALA A 129 -1.73 -10.38 -9.63
N VAL A 130 -1.10 -10.08 -10.78
CA VAL A 130 -1.72 -10.19 -12.11
C VAL A 130 -2.18 -11.62 -12.39
N ALA A 131 -1.32 -12.62 -12.14
CA ALA A 131 -1.66 -14.02 -12.33
C ALA A 131 -2.82 -14.48 -11.41
N ASN A 132 -2.86 -14.00 -10.17
CA ASN A 132 -3.95 -14.31 -9.24
C ASN A 132 -5.29 -13.72 -9.72
N ILE A 133 -5.28 -12.50 -10.25
CA ILE A 133 -6.48 -11.84 -10.83
C ILE A 133 -6.96 -12.59 -12.08
N GLN A 134 -6.05 -12.94 -12.98
CA GLN A 134 -6.36 -13.76 -14.17
C GLN A 134 -6.96 -15.11 -13.79
N LYS A 135 -6.41 -15.76 -12.75
CA LYS A 135 -6.94 -17.01 -12.20
C LYS A 135 -8.32 -16.83 -11.59
N PHE A 136 -8.58 -15.76 -10.83
CA PHE A 136 -9.91 -15.43 -10.30
C PHE A 136 -10.95 -15.31 -11.42
N LEU A 137 -10.59 -14.60 -12.50
CA LEU A 137 -11.47 -14.37 -13.64
C LEU A 137 -11.64 -15.61 -14.53
N GLY A 138 -10.77 -16.61 -14.39
CA GLY A 138 -10.73 -17.78 -15.28
C GLY A 138 -10.23 -17.45 -16.69
N LEU A 139 -9.51 -16.33 -16.86
CA LEU A 139 -9.02 -15.83 -18.13
C LEU A 139 -7.52 -15.53 -18.03
N THR A 140 -6.69 -16.34 -18.69
CA THR A 140 -5.22 -16.25 -18.58
C THR A 140 -4.61 -15.05 -19.31
N ASP A 141 -5.26 -14.54 -20.35
CA ASP A 141 -4.70 -13.50 -21.23
C ASP A 141 -5.41 -12.16 -21.11
N ILE A 142 -6.28 -12.00 -20.11
CA ILE A 142 -6.98 -10.73 -19.93
C ILE A 142 -6.01 -9.64 -19.44
N PRO A 143 -6.03 -8.44 -20.04
CA PRO A 143 -5.26 -7.31 -19.53
C PRO A 143 -5.68 -6.96 -18.11
N VAL A 144 -4.71 -6.87 -17.21
CA VAL A 144 -4.90 -6.40 -15.84
C VAL A 144 -4.16 -5.08 -15.69
N GLU A 145 -4.90 -4.01 -15.43
CA GLU A 145 -4.34 -2.67 -15.24
C GLU A 145 -4.06 -2.44 -13.75
N PHE A 146 -2.83 -2.05 -13.42
CA PHE A 146 -2.53 -1.51 -12.10
C PHE A 146 -2.97 -0.04 -12.06
N LEU A 147 -3.81 0.30 -11.08
CA LEU A 147 -4.30 1.66 -10.91
C LEU A 147 -3.39 2.45 -9.96
N CYS A 148 -3.26 1.98 -8.72
CA CYS A 148 -2.46 2.68 -7.72
C CYS A 148 -2.22 1.85 -6.46
N SER A 149 -1.12 2.17 -5.78
CA SER A 149 -0.88 1.75 -4.42
C SER A 149 -1.59 2.67 -3.42
N ARG A 150 -2.10 2.07 -2.34
CA ARG A 150 -2.50 2.77 -1.11
C ARG A 150 -1.43 2.51 -0.07
N PHE A 151 -1.04 3.55 0.64
CA PHE A 151 -0.02 3.49 1.69
C PHE A 151 -0.67 3.70 3.05
N ASN A 152 -0.06 3.15 4.09
CA ASN A 152 -0.49 3.41 5.46
C ASN A 152 -0.11 4.84 5.82
N GLY A 153 -1.12 5.65 6.16
CA GLY A 153 -0.94 6.99 6.69
C GLY A 153 -2.29 7.52 7.14
N LYS A 154 -2.36 8.02 8.38
CA LYS A 154 -3.41 8.98 8.74
C LYS A 154 -3.14 10.29 7.99
N PRO A 155 -4.14 11.13 7.72
CA PRO A 155 -3.94 12.47 7.12
C PRO A 155 -2.91 13.34 7.87
N ASP A 156 -2.66 13.00 9.13
CA ASP A 156 -1.81 13.65 10.12
C ASP A 156 -0.52 12.86 10.46
N ASP A 157 -0.35 11.64 9.92
CA ASP A 157 0.90 10.86 10.06
C ASP A 157 1.90 11.25 8.95
N SER A 158 2.60 12.34 9.25
CA SER A 158 4.03 12.52 9.03
C SER A 158 4.83 11.21 8.80
N GLY A 159 5.13 10.83 7.55
CA GLY A 159 6.13 9.80 7.24
C GLY A 159 5.68 8.60 6.39
N THR A 160 4.74 8.79 5.46
CA THR A 160 4.28 7.70 4.57
C THR A 160 5.45 7.06 3.81
N ASP A 161 5.72 5.79 4.07
CA ASP A 161 6.74 5.01 3.36
C ASP A 161 6.19 4.56 1.99
N TYR A 162 6.50 5.35 0.95
CA TYR A 162 6.10 5.05 -0.44
C TYR A 162 6.81 3.83 -1.05
N SER A 163 7.72 3.16 -0.31
CA SER A 163 8.29 1.88 -0.71
C SER A 163 7.54 0.67 -0.13
N SER A 164 6.62 0.90 0.81
CA SER A 164 5.87 -0.16 1.49
C SER A 164 4.35 0.07 1.38
N PRO A 165 3.74 -0.28 0.23
CA PRO A 165 2.31 -0.15 0.06
C PRO A 165 1.54 -1.02 1.06
N ALA A 166 0.43 -0.50 1.56
CA ALA A 166 -0.52 -1.21 2.40
C ALA A 166 -1.44 -2.11 1.56
N SER A 167 -1.83 -1.63 0.38
CA SER A 167 -2.56 -2.39 -0.63
C SER A 167 -2.29 -1.84 -2.02
N GLU A 168 -2.60 -2.63 -3.04
CA GLU A 168 -2.55 -2.24 -4.45
C GLU A 168 -3.91 -2.45 -5.10
N HIS A 169 -4.28 -1.54 -6.00
CA HIS A 169 -5.58 -1.56 -6.67
C HIS A 169 -5.37 -1.87 -8.16
N TYR A 170 -6.18 -2.79 -8.67
CA TYR A 170 -6.13 -3.24 -10.05
C TYR A 170 -7.53 -3.26 -10.66
N GLU A 171 -7.61 -3.13 -11.97
CA GLU A 171 -8.85 -3.32 -12.74
C GLU A 171 -8.66 -4.33 -13.87
N ALA A 172 -9.70 -5.15 -14.09
CA ALA A 172 -9.81 -6.00 -15.27
C ALA A 172 -11.29 -6.39 -15.49
N ALA A 173 -11.77 -6.29 -16.73
CA ALA A 173 -13.03 -6.92 -17.15
C ALA A 173 -14.31 -6.48 -16.40
N ARG A 174 -14.29 -5.32 -15.72
CA ARG A 174 -15.30 -4.75 -14.78
C ARG A 174 -15.10 -5.02 -13.29
N PHE A 175 -14.04 -5.70 -12.92
CA PHE A 175 -13.73 -5.93 -11.52
C PHE A 175 -12.60 -5.01 -11.07
N ALA A 176 -12.82 -4.36 -9.92
CA ALA A 176 -11.75 -3.75 -9.15
C ALA A 176 -11.25 -4.79 -8.15
N PHE A 177 -9.93 -4.86 -7.98
CA PHE A 177 -9.27 -5.76 -7.05
C PHE A 177 -8.40 -4.97 -6.09
N THR A 178 -8.56 -5.23 -4.80
CA THR A 178 -7.57 -4.84 -3.79
C THR A 178 -6.70 -6.05 -3.50
N VAL A 179 -5.38 -5.86 -3.60
CA VAL A 179 -4.37 -6.91 -3.39
C VAL A 179 -3.44 -6.53 -2.26
N ASP A 180 -3.09 -7.49 -1.41
CA ASP A 180 -2.02 -7.33 -0.43
C ASP A 180 -0.65 -7.49 -1.12
N PRO A 181 0.18 -6.44 -1.19
CA PRO A 181 1.49 -6.50 -1.85
C PRO A 181 2.49 -7.44 -1.16
N LYS A 182 2.27 -7.82 0.11
CA LYS A 182 3.17 -8.74 0.83
C LYS A 182 2.97 -10.19 0.43
N THR A 183 1.72 -10.58 0.15
CA THR A 183 1.34 -11.98 -0.13
C THR A 183 0.86 -12.17 -1.57
N ASN A 184 0.54 -11.08 -2.26
CA ASN A 184 -0.20 -11.03 -3.52
C ASN A 184 -1.60 -11.65 -3.46
N TYR A 185 -2.16 -11.82 -2.26
CA TYR A 185 -3.54 -12.30 -2.12
C TYR A 185 -4.54 -11.20 -2.48
N ILE A 186 -5.61 -11.63 -3.16
CA ILE A 186 -6.78 -10.79 -3.39
C ILE A 186 -7.52 -10.69 -2.05
N VAL A 187 -7.70 -9.47 -1.57
CA VAL A 187 -8.38 -9.20 -0.29
C VAL A 187 -9.75 -8.59 -0.49
N GLU A 188 -9.97 -7.93 -1.63
CA GLU A 188 -11.26 -7.37 -2.00
C GLU A 188 -11.46 -7.50 -3.51
N VAL A 189 -12.69 -7.79 -3.91
CA VAL A 189 -13.17 -7.72 -5.29
C VAL A 189 -14.46 -6.93 -5.29
N GLY A 190 -14.56 -5.94 -6.17
CA GLY A 190 -15.75 -5.14 -6.36
C GLY A 190 -15.94 -4.73 -7.81
N GLU A 191 -16.81 -3.76 -8.01
CA GLU A 191 -17.08 -3.18 -9.32
C GLU A 191 -16.01 -2.16 -9.71
N ALA A 192 -15.42 -2.30 -10.91
CA ALA A 192 -14.50 -1.34 -11.50
C ALA A 192 -15.18 0.00 -11.77
N GLU A 193 -14.45 1.10 -11.60
CA GLU A 193 -14.93 2.45 -11.84
C GLU A 193 -15.05 2.74 -13.36
N ARG A 194 -14.16 2.18 -14.18
CA ARG A 194 -14.09 2.44 -15.63
C ARG A 194 -14.85 1.40 -16.47
N ARG A 195 -16.16 1.60 -16.65
CA ARG A 195 -17.01 0.72 -17.48
C ARG A 195 -17.15 1.11 -18.95
N TRP A 196 -16.82 2.36 -19.27
CA TRP A 196 -16.98 2.94 -20.60
C TRP A 196 -16.22 4.26 -20.70
N GLY A 197 -15.97 4.72 -21.92
CA GLY A 197 -15.46 6.05 -22.18
C GLY A 197 -15.97 6.60 -23.49
N THR A 198 -15.57 7.82 -23.82
CA THR A 198 -15.91 8.46 -25.09
C THR A 198 -14.68 8.44 -25.98
N LYS A 199 -14.81 7.92 -27.20
CA LYS A 199 -13.77 7.97 -28.23
C LYS A 199 -13.66 9.40 -28.80
N GLU A 200 -12.59 9.68 -29.53
CA GLU A 200 -12.39 10.99 -30.20
C GLU A 200 -13.53 11.36 -31.18
N ASP A 201 -14.17 10.35 -31.77
CA ASP A 201 -15.33 10.52 -32.67
C ASP A 201 -16.67 10.76 -31.93
N GLY A 202 -16.64 10.87 -30.60
CA GLY A 202 -17.82 11.09 -29.75
C GLY A 202 -18.64 9.82 -29.46
N THR A 203 -18.26 8.67 -30.01
CA THR A 203 -18.95 7.39 -29.71
C THR A 203 -18.48 6.81 -28.38
N ARG A 204 -19.36 6.06 -27.71
CA ARG A 204 -18.98 5.34 -26.48
C ARG A 204 -18.22 4.07 -26.83
N TRP A 205 -17.12 3.82 -26.12
CA TRP A 205 -16.53 2.50 -26.04
C TRP A 205 -16.91 1.87 -24.69
N PHE A 206 -17.05 0.55 -24.69
CA PHE A 206 -17.30 -0.26 -23.51
C PHE A 206 -16.16 -1.26 -23.40
N GLU A 207 -15.73 -1.55 -22.18
CA GLU A 207 -14.74 -2.61 -21.97
C GLU A 207 -15.33 -3.96 -22.40
N ASN A 208 -14.53 -4.77 -23.11
CA ASN A 208 -14.96 -6.10 -23.53
C ASN A 208 -15.24 -6.95 -22.29
N MET A 209 -16.44 -7.54 -22.24
CA MET A 209 -16.83 -8.44 -21.17
C MET A 209 -16.20 -9.81 -21.37
N PRO A 210 -15.75 -10.47 -20.29
CA PRO A 210 -15.71 -11.92 -20.27
C PRO A 210 -17.13 -12.44 -20.55
N GLU A 211 -17.26 -13.39 -21.47
CA GLU A 211 -18.49 -14.18 -21.58
C GLU A 211 -18.52 -15.14 -20.38
N TYR A 212 -19.45 -14.93 -19.46
CA TYR A 212 -19.71 -15.86 -18.37
C TYR A 212 -20.82 -16.84 -18.75
N ASP A 213 -20.67 -18.08 -18.31
CA ASP A 213 -21.71 -19.08 -18.46
C ASP A 213 -22.82 -18.84 -17.42
N ASP A 214 -23.88 -18.16 -17.85
CA ASP A 214 -25.08 -17.92 -17.06
C ASP A 214 -26.12 -19.06 -17.16
N THR A 215 -25.74 -20.23 -17.68
CA THR A 215 -26.64 -21.39 -17.79
C THR A 215 -27.15 -21.89 -16.43
N PRO A 216 -26.33 -21.97 -15.37
CA PRO A 216 -26.84 -22.27 -14.04
C PRO A 216 -27.76 -21.15 -13.54
N THR A 217 -28.87 -21.49 -12.90
CA THR A 217 -29.73 -20.48 -12.25
C THR A 217 -30.17 -20.97 -10.88
N TYR A 218 -29.32 -20.74 -9.89
CA TYR A 218 -29.60 -21.09 -8.50
C TYR A 218 -30.71 -20.18 -7.95
N THR A 219 -31.73 -20.77 -7.33
CA THR A 219 -32.91 -20.04 -6.82
C THR A 219 -33.05 -20.09 -5.29
N THR A 220 -32.30 -20.95 -4.62
CA THR A 220 -32.35 -21.15 -3.17
C THR A 220 -30.97 -20.99 -2.51
N HIS A 221 -30.96 -20.74 -1.20
CA HIS A 221 -29.72 -20.54 -0.45
C HIS A 221 -29.00 -21.87 -0.16
N GLU A 222 -29.74 -22.97 -0.07
CA GLU A 222 -29.17 -24.31 0.08
C GLU A 222 -28.38 -24.73 -1.17
N ALA A 223 -28.84 -24.30 -2.35
CA ALA A 223 -28.15 -24.58 -3.61
C ALA A 223 -26.90 -23.72 -3.80
N ILE A 224 -26.89 -22.48 -3.27
CA ILE A 224 -25.75 -21.56 -3.46
C ILE A 224 -24.59 -21.85 -2.50
N LYS A 225 -24.86 -22.37 -1.31
CA LYS A 225 -23.82 -22.70 -0.32
C LYS A 225 -22.69 -23.57 -0.89
N PRO A 226 -22.94 -24.75 -1.48
CA PRO A 226 -21.86 -25.59 -2.00
C PRO A 226 -21.12 -24.95 -3.18
N VAL A 227 -21.77 -24.07 -3.95
CA VAL A 227 -21.14 -23.33 -5.05
C VAL A 227 -20.14 -22.31 -4.50
N ALA A 228 -20.56 -21.52 -3.50
CA ALA A 228 -19.73 -20.52 -2.87
C ALA A 228 -18.55 -21.17 -2.10
N GLU A 229 -18.80 -22.27 -1.39
CA GLU A 229 -17.75 -23.05 -0.72
C GLU A 229 -16.76 -23.65 -1.72
N ALA A 230 -17.24 -24.26 -2.81
CA ALA A 230 -16.37 -24.82 -3.85
C ALA A 230 -15.52 -23.73 -4.52
N PHE A 231 -16.07 -22.54 -4.75
CA PHE A 231 -15.32 -21.40 -5.27
C PHE A 231 -14.18 -20.99 -4.33
N MET A 232 -14.47 -20.81 -3.04
CA MET A 232 -13.46 -20.44 -2.04
C MET A 232 -12.37 -21.50 -1.89
N ILE A 233 -12.75 -22.78 -1.83
CA ILE A 233 -11.81 -23.89 -1.69
C ILE A 233 -10.90 -23.99 -2.93
N LYS A 234 -11.47 -23.86 -4.14
CA LYS A 234 -10.70 -23.90 -5.40
C LYS A 234 -9.69 -22.76 -5.51
N HIS A 235 -10.00 -21.60 -4.91
CA HIS A 235 -9.21 -20.37 -5.01
C HIS A 235 -8.52 -20.01 -3.68
N GLN A 236 -8.37 -20.97 -2.77
CA GLN A 236 -7.73 -20.75 -1.48
C GLN A 236 -6.32 -20.17 -1.62
N ASP A 237 -5.58 -20.55 -2.66
CA ASP A 237 -4.21 -20.11 -2.90
C ASP A 237 -4.10 -18.65 -3.39
N ILE A 238 -5.19 -18.06 -3.90
CA ILE A 238 -5.20 -16.64 -4.32
C ILE A 238 -5.84 -15.72 -3.26
N PHE A 239 -6.62 -16.29 -2.33
CA PHE A 239 -7.25 -15.54 -1.23
C PHE A 239 -6.48 -15.64 0.09
N GLY A 240 -5.73 -16.72 0.30
CA GLY A 240 -5.05 -16.99 1.57
C GLY A 240 -5.98 -17.34 2.74
N VAL A 241 -7.28 -17.57 2.49
CA VAL A 241 -8.27 -17.87 3.52
C VAL A 241 -8.73 -19.32 3.45
N ASP A 242 -8.72 -20.01 4.59
CA ASP A 242 -9.24 -21.36 4.76
C ASP A 242 -10.63 -21.35 5.40
N ILE A 243 -11.68 -21.27 4.56
CA ILE A 243 -13.07 -21.22 5.03
C ILE A 243 -13.53 -22.50 5.75
N THR A 244 -12.79 -23.62 5.64
CA THR A 244 -13.16 -24.89 6.30
C THR A 244 -13.04 -24.80 7.82
N LYS A 245 -12.31 -23.80 8.32
CA LYS A 245 -12.15 -23.47 9.73
C LYS A 245 -13.13 -22.40 10.23
N MET A 246 -14.00 -21.91 9.35
CA MET A 246 -14.93 -20.81 9.63
C MET A 246 -16.37 -21.29 9.64
N THR A 247 -17.26 -20.50 10.25
CA THR A 247 -18.69 -20.80 10.30
C THR A 247 -19.42 -20.07 9.18
N TYR A 248 -20.09 -20.83 8.30
CA TYR A 248 -20.93 -20.28 7.22
C TYR A 248 -22.21 -19.65 7.76
N GLN A 249 -22.56 -18.49 7.22
CA GLN A 249 -23.80 -17.75 7.48
C GLN A 249 -24.39 -17.25 6.17
N PHE A 250 -25.70 -17.44 6.00
CA PHE A 250 -26.46 -16.84 4.91
C PHE A 250 -27.02 -15.49 5.37
N GLU A 251 -26.66 -14.40 4.68
CA GLU A 251 -27.03 -13.03 5.04
C GLU A 251 -28.29 -12.54 4.30
N GLY A 252 -28.66 -13.20 3.20
CA GLY A 252 -29.90 -12.92 2.48
C GLY A 252 -29.77 -13.00 0.97
N ARG A 253 -30.81 -12.54 0.28
CA ARG A 253 -30.84 -12.46 -1.19
C ARG A 253 -31.50 -11.18 -1.67
N LYS A 254 -31.04 -10.71 -2.82
CA LYS A 254 -31.72 -9.71 -3.67
C LYS A 254 -31.90 -10.32 -5.07
N VAL A 255 -32.63 -9.63 -5.94
CA VAL A 255 -32.83 -10.09 -7.32
C VAL A 255 -31.45 -10.37 -7.95
N GLY A 256 -31.26 -11.59 -8.44
CA GLY A 256 -30.02 -12.02 -9.08
C GLY A 256 -28.83 -12.31 -8.16
N ASN A 257 -28.92 -12.08 -6.84
CA ASN A 257 -27.75 -12.10 -5.95
C ASN A 257 -28.02 -12.76 -4.58
N PHE A 258 -27.06 -13.53 -4.10
CA PHE A 258 -27.02 -14.10 -2.76
C PHE A 258 -25.84 -13.52 -1.96
N PHE A 259 -26.07 -13.27 -0.68
CA PHE A 259 -25.08 -12.74 0.25
C PHE A 259 -24.73 -13.82 1.26
N VAL A 260 -23.46 -14.17 1.33
CA VAL A 260 -22.94 -15.20 2.22
C VAL A 260 -21.74 -14.68 2.98
N ARG A 261 -21.52 -15.21 4.18
CA ARG A 261 -20.45 -14.82 5.07
C ARG A 261 -19.85 -16.03 5.77
N TRP A 262 -18.55 -15.99 6.04
CA TRP A 262 -17.87 -16.91 6.93
C TRP A 262 -17.25 -16.14 8.08
N ILE A 263 -17.37 -16.68 9.30
CA ILE A 263 -16.84 -16.06 10.53
C ILE A 263 -15.82 -16.99 11.19
N ASP A 264 -14.61 -16.50 11.43
CA ASP A 264 -13.59 -17.20 12.22
C ASP A 264 -13.73 -16.82 13.70
N THR A 265 -14.46 -17.64 14.45
CA THR A 265 -14.67 -17.43 15.89
C THR A 265 -13.45 -17.83 16.73
N SER A 266 -12.44 -18.47 16.13
CA SER A 266 -11.24 -18.95 16.84
C SER A 266 -10.17 -17.88 17.03
N LYS A 267 -10.24 -16.78 16.27
CA LYS A 267 -9.28 -15.67 16.30
C LYS A 267 -9.94 -14.33 16.64
N PRO A 268 -10.52 -14.16 17.84
CA PRO A 268 -11.08 -12.87 18.22
C PRO A 268 -10.00 -11.79 18.28
N TYR A 269 -10.25 -10.67 17.61
CA TYR A 269 -9.49 -9.44 17.78
C TYR A 269 -10.20 -8.58 18.81
N THR A 270 -9.56 -8.33 19.96
CA THR A 270 -10.14 -7.53 21.04
C THR A 270 -9.31 -6.27 21.23
N ASN A 271 -9.95 -5.11 21.12
CA ASN A 271 -9.32 -3.83 21.37
C ASN A 271 -10.10 -3.03 22.41
N ASP A 272 -9.36 -2.36 23.28
CA ASP A 272 -9.90 -1.43 24.25
C ASP A 272 -9.87 -0.03 23.62
N THR A 273 -11.02 0.60 23.47
CA THR A 273 -11.11 2.01 23.07
C THR A 273 -11.48 2.87 24.27
N VAL A 274 -10.99 4.10 24.27
CA VAL A 274 -11.37 5.12 25.24
C VAL A 274 -11.94 6.29 24.48
N GLU A 275 -13.21 6.58 24.71
CA GLU A 275 -13.89 7.76 24.19
C GLU A 275 -14.07 8.74 25.36
N CYS A 276 -13.67 10.00 25.19
CA CYS A 276 -13.80 11.03 26.22
C CYS A 276 -14.63 12.21 25.72
N GLY A 277 -15.44 12.81 26.58
CA GLY A 277 -16.32 13.93 26.25
C GLY A 277 -17.76 13.63 26.64
N ASP A 278 -18.67 13.67 25.66
CA ASP A 278 -20.09 13.39 25.87
C ASP A 278 -20.35 11.87 25.86
N VAL A 279 -19.97 11.22 26.97
CA VAL A 279 -20.15 9.78 27.16
C VAL A 279 -21.23 9.48 28.20
N ASP A 280 -21.93 8.36 28.01
CA ASP A 280 -22.93 7.90 28.98
C ASP A 280 -22.26 7.49 30.30
N GLN A 281 -22.40 8.33 31.32
CA GLN A 281 -21.82 8.16 32.66
C GLN A 281 -22.36 6.92 33.40
N LYS A 282 -23.47 6.33 32.93
CA LYS A 282 -24.08 5.14 33.54
C LYS A 282 -23.60 3.84 32.91
N ARG A 283 -22.85 3.90 31.81
CA ARG A 283 -22.29 2.70 31.18
C ARG A 283 -21.15 2.12 32.01
N GLU A 284 -21.09 0.79 32.02
CA GLU A 284 -19.96 0.06 32.57
C GLU A 284 -18.67 0.45 31.83
N GLY A 285 -17.61 0.77 32.57
CA GLY A 285 -16.36 1.31 32.02
C GLY A 285 -16.28 2.84 31.97
N ALA A 286 -17.32 3.58 32.39
CA ALA A 286 -17.26 5.03 32.52
C ALA A 286 -16.41 5.49 33.72
N TYR A 287 -15.52 6.45 33.53
CA TYR A 287 -14.66 7.04 34.56
C TYR A 287 -14.35 8.52 34.26
N GLN A 288 -13.95 9.30 35.26
CA GLN A 288 -13.37 10.62 35.04
C GLN A 288 -11.84 10.52 34.95
N ASN A 289 -11.25 11.12 33.93
CA ASN A 289 -9.80 11.23 33.82
C ASN A 289 -9.23 12.29 34.78
N ASP A 290 -7.90 12.43 34.82
CA ASP A 290 -7.20 13.38 35.72
C ASP A 290 -7.57 14.86 35.49
N GLN A 291 -8.22 15.17 34.37
CA GLN A 291 -8.69 16.51 34.01
C GLN A 291 -10.19 16.71 34.34
N GLY A 292 -10.84 15.71 34.96
CA GLY A 292 -12.26 15.73 35.30
C GLY A 292 -13.19 15.48 34.12
N VAL A 293 -12.67 15.09 32.94
CA VAL A 293 -13.45 14.77 31.74
C VAL A 293 -13.95 13.33 31.86
N TRP A 294 -15.24 13.12 31.59
CA TRP A 294 -15.80 11.78 31.53
C TRP A 294 -15.30 11.04 30.29
N CYS A 295 -14.87 9.81 30.52
CA CYS A 295 -14.40 8.87 29.51
C CYS A 295 -15.11 7.53 29.68
N LEU A 296 -15.32 6.82 28.58
CA LEU A 296 -15.84 5.47 28.55
C LEU A 296 -14.76 4.55 27.99
N LYS A 297 -14.31 3.59 28.79
CA LYS A 297 -13.49 2.49 28.33
C LYS A 297 -14.41 1.38 27.83
N SER A 298 -14.36 1.09 26.54
CA SER A 298 -15.14 0.04 25.90
C SER A 298 -14.22 -1.03 25.34
N THR A 299 -14.53 -2.30 25.59
CA THR A 299 -13.84 -3.43 24.97
C THR A 299 -14.67 -3.91 23.79
N TYR A 300 -14.11 -3.85 22.58
CA TYR A 300 -14.75 -4.34 21.37
C TYR A 300 -14.05 -5.59 20.88
N THR A 301 -14.78 -6.70 20.81
CA THR A 301 -14.32 -7.93 20.16
C THR A 301 -14.89 -8.03 18.76
N ARG A 302 -14.02 -8.14 17.77
CA ARG A 302 -14.34 -8.42 16.37
C ARG A 302 -13.78 -9.78 15.98
N TYR A 303 -14.39 -10.41 14.99
CA TYR A 303 -13.94 -11.67 14.44
C TYR A 303 -13.56 -11.47 12.98
N PRO A 304 -12.49 -12.11 12.48
CA PRO A 304 -12.18 -12.15 11.06
C PRO A 304 -13.36 -12.71 10.28
N THR A 305 -13.75 -12.01 9.23
CA THR A 305 -14.85 -12.44 8.35
C THR A 305 -14.47 -12.38 6.90
N VAL A 306 -15.06 -13.29 6.13
CA VAL A 306 -15.07 -13.23 4.68
C VAL A 306 -16.50 -13.10 4.22
N SER A 307 -16.76 -12.10 3.38
CA SER A 307 -18.07 -11.83 2.81
C SER A 307 -18.02 -12.03 1.29
N MET A 308 -19.09 -12.57 0.72
CA MET A 308 -19.17 -12.80 -0.72
C MET A 308 -20.58 -12.51 -1.23
N THR A 309 -20.65 -11.77 -2.33
CA THR A 309 -21.85 -11.69 -3.17
C THR A 309 -21.67 -12.62 -4.36
N ILE A 310 -22.57 -13.58 -4.49
CA ILE A 310 -22.58 -14.56 -5.58
C ILE A 310 -23.89 -14.44 -6.36
N MET A 311 -23.77 -14.35 -7.68
CA MET A 311 -24.90 -14.22 -8.59
C MET A 311 -25.66 -15.53 -8.72
N GLN A 312 -26.90 -15.48 -9.23
CA GLN A 312 -27.69 -16.69 -9.52
C GLN A 312 -27.03 -17.63 -10.53
N SER A 313 -26.11 -17.15 -11.37
CA SER A 313 -25.28 -17.98 -12.25
C SER A 313 -24.15 -18.71 -11.53
N GLY A 314 -23.87 -18.39 -10.27
CA GLY A 314 -22.73 -18.91 -9.51
C GLY A 314 -21.46 -18.06 -9.67
N GLN A 315 -21.50 -16.97 -10.42
CA GLN A 315 -20.40 -16.02 -10.54
C GLN A 315 -20.24 -15.19 -9.26
N VAL A 316 -19.01 -15.02 -8.78
CA VAL A 316 -18.70 -14.10 -7.68
C VAL A 316 -18.61 -12.67 -8.21
N ALA A 317 -19.45 -11.80 -7.66
CA ALA A 317 -19.50 -10.38 -8.02
C ALA A 317 -18.71 -9.50 -7.04
N VAL A 318 -18.74 -9.86 -5.75
CA VAL A 318 -18.05 -9.15 -4.67
C VAL A 318 -17.41 -10.16 -3.74
N TYR A 319 -16.20 -9.89 -3.31
CA TYR A 319 -15.48 -10.63 -2.28
C TYR A 319 -14.81 -9.63 -1.34
N ASP A 320 -14.84 -9.89 -0.04
CA ASP A 320 -14.23 -9.04 0.97
C ASP A 320 -13.68 -9.89 2.12
N ASN A 321 -12.42 -9.65 2.49
CA ASN A 321 -11.75 -10.28 3.62
C ASN A 321 -11.46 -9.25 4.71
N ASP A 322 -12.48 -8.94 5.52
CA ASP A 322 -12.36 -8.05 6.70
C ASP A 322 -11.25 -8.49 7.67
N GLY A 323 -10.95 -9.80 7.71
CA GLY A 323 -9.87 -10.35 8.54
C GLY A 323 -8.51 -9.73 8.23
N TRP A 324 -8.25 -9.40 6.96
CA TRP A 324 -7.01 -8.77 6.53
C TRP A 324 -6.82 -7.35 7.10
N GLU A 325 -7.89 -6.59 7.27
CA GLU A 325 -7.82 -5.29 7.94
C GLU A 325 -7.57 -5.44 9.44
N LEU A 326 -8.20 -6.42 10.09
CA LEU A 326 -8.01 -6.69 11.52
C LEU A 326 -6.58 -7.10 11.87
N GLU A 327 -5.88 -7.82 10.99
CA GLU A 327 -4.47 -8.18 11.19
C GLU A 327 -3.51 -6.98 11.12
N LYS A 328 -3.98 -5.81 10.66
CA LYS A 328 -3.20 -4.57 10.52
C LYS A 328 -3.44 -3.54 11.63
N LEU A 329 -4.42 -3.76 12.51
CA LEU A 329 -4.75 -2.91 13.66
C LEU A 329 -3.95 -3.32 14.90
#